data_AF-A0A7C5LXB3-F1
#
_entry.id   AF-A0A7C5LXB3-F1
#
_cell.length_a   1.000
_cell.length_b   1.000
_cell.length_c   1.000
_cell.angle_alpha   90.00
_cell.angle_beta   90.00
_cell.angle_gamma   90.00
#
_symmetry.space_group_name_H-M   'P 1'
#
loop_
_entity.id
_entity.type
_entity.pdbx_description
1 polymer ?
#
loop_
_entity_poly.entity_id
_entity_poly.type
_entity_poly.pdbx_seq_one_letter_code
_entity_poly.pdbx_strand_id
1 'polypeptide(L)'
;MKRLFLLALLAAPATSNAQSPDCRQGQLAQGLRNIETWYQNRHPRDLYVAQLLLREGNFPDIATDGQWGPATSAAFCQMLTNHVAIFGQMPVERPAETPDFIDWLAALNYALDNGGEIPD
;
A
#
# COMPACT_ATOMS: atom_id res chain seq x y z
N MET A 1 52.61 -16.04 30.00
CA MET A 1 52.44 -15.41 28.68
C MET A 1 51.25 -16.07 27.98
N LYS A 2 50.10 -15.41 27.85
CA LYS A 2 48.89 -15.99 27.25
C LYS A 2 48.35 -14.98 26.23
N ARG A 3 48.45 -15.32 24.94
CA ARG A 3 48.09 -14.44 23.82
C ARG A 3 46.56 -14.46 23.64
N LEU A 4 45.93 -13.30 23.80
CA LEU A 4 44.54 -13.07 23.43
C LEU A 4 44.47 -12.86 21.91
N PHE A 5 43.79 -13.77 21.22
CA PHE A 5 43.37 -13.60 19.83
C PHE A 5 42.04 -12.82 19.83
N LEU A 6 42.05 -11.58 19.33
CA LEU A 6 40.82 -10.89 18.95
C LEU A 6 40.37 -11.41 17.58
N LEU A 7 39.24 -12.13 17.55
CA LEU A 7 38.45 -12.28 16.32
C LEU A 7 37.64 -11.00 16.14
N ALA A 8 38.01 -10.18 15.16
CA ALA A 8 37.15 -9.13 14.66
C ALA A 8 36.07 -9.77 13.76
N LEU A 9 34.88 -9.99 14.31
CA LEU A 9 33.69 -10.30 13.53
C LEU A 9 33.27 -9.04 12.78
N LEU A 10 33.50 -9.00 11.47
CA LEU A 10 32.92 -8.00 10.58
C LEU A 10 31.42 -8.27 10.46
N ALA A 11 30.62 -7.55 11.25
CA ALA A 11 29.18 -7.47 11.05
C ALA A 11 28.91 -6.66 9.78
N ALA A 12 28.64 -7.34 8.67
CA ALA A 12 28.05 -6.69 7.50
C ALA A 12 26.59 -6.31 7.85
N PRO A 13 26.16 -5.04 7.72
CA PRO A 13 24.76 -4.71 7.83
C PRO A 13 24.04 -5.31 6.62
N ALA A 14 23.15 -6.28 6.87
CA ALA A 14 22.16 -6.69 5.90
C ALA A 14 21.16 -5.53 5.72
N THR A 15 21.49 -4.57 4.87
CA THR A 15 20.52 -3.58 4.39
C THR A 15 19.61 -4.28 3.41
N SER A 16 18.56 -4.92 3.92
CA SER A 16 17.38 -5.26 3.12
C SER A 16 16.77 -3.94 2.64
N ASN A 17 17.21 -3.47 1.48
CA ASN A 17 16.48 -2.47 0.71
C ASN A 17 15.20 -3.15 0.21
N ALA A 18 14.18 -3.21 1.05
CA ALA A 18 12.82 -3.40 0.56
C ALA A 18 12.56 -2.21 -0.36
N GLN A 19 12.74 -2.41 -1.67
CA GLN A 19 12.43 -1.41 -2.66
C GLN A 19 10.93 -1.18 -2.56
N SER A 20 10.53 -0.05 -1.98
CA SER A 20 9.13 0.36 -1.97
C SER A 20 8.62 0.30 -3.42
N PRO A 21 7.43 -0.26 -3.66
CA PRO A 21 6.91 -0.40 -5.00
C PRO A 21 6.91 0.94 -5.74
N ASP A 22 7.50 0.97 -6.93
CA ASP A 22 7.66 2.22 -7.67
C ASP A 22 6.41 2.52 -8.50
N CYS A 23 5.41 3.18 -7.91
CA CYS A 23 4.27 3.73 -8.65
C CYS A 23 4.57 5.03 -9.40
N ARG A 24 5.84 5.33 -9.72
CA ARG A 24 6.17 6.48 -10.58
C ARG A 24 6.11 6.15 -12.07
N GLN A 25 6.16 4.87 -12.45
CA GLN A 25 6.12 4.45 -13.86
C GLN A 25 5.22 3.22 -14.10
N GLY A 26 4.88 2.99 -15.37
CA GLY A 26 4.13 1.80 -15.80
C GLY A 26 2.67 1.75 -15.35
N GLN A 27 2.13 0.53 -15.28
CA GLN A 27 0.73 0.27 -14.97
C GLN A 27 0.34 0.66 -13.54
N LEU A 28 1.23 0.45 -12.55
CA LEU A 28 1.01 0.88 -11.17
C LEU A 28 0.84 2.41 -11.06
N ALA A 29 1.67 3.17 -11.77
CA ALA A 29 1.53 4.62 -11.83
C ALA A 29 0.21 5.06 -12.48
N GLN A 30 -0.26 4.33 -13.51
CA GLN A 30 -1.55 4.61 -14.12
C GLN A 30 -2.71 4.28 -13.18
N GLY A 31 -2.68 3.14 -12.50
CA GLY A 31 -3.67 2.76 -11.51
C GLY A 31 -3.76 3.78 -10.38
N LEU A 32 -2.62 4.23 -9.86
CA LEU A 32 -2.59 5.27 -8.82
C LEU A 32 -3.19 6.59 -9.32
N ARG A 33 -2.85 7.03 -10.53
CA ARG A 33 -3.46 8.22 -11.14
C ARG A 33 -4.97 8.07 -11.34
N ASN A 34 -5.45 6.87 -11.69
CA ASN A 34 -6.87 6.61 -11.85
C ASN A 34 -7.63 6.74 -10.52
N ILE A 35 -7.06 6.18 -9.44
CA ILE A 35 -7.60 6.31 -8.07
C ILE A 35 -7.62 7.79 -7.66
N GLU A 36 -6.49 8.50 -7.82
CA GLU A 36 -6.39 9.92 -7.50
C GLU A 36 -7.43 10.74 -8.28
N THR A 37 -7.55 10.50 -9.58
CA THR A 37 -8.54 11.17 -10.45
C THR A 37 -9.97 10.91 -9.99
N TRP A 38 -10.28 9.69 -9.52
CA TRP A 38 -11.59 9.38 -8.99
C TRP A 38 -11.92 10.23 -7.76
N TYR A 39 -11.00 10.34 -6.80
CA TYR A 39 -11.19 11.14 -5.58
C TYR A 39 -11.21 12.65 -5.83
N GLN A 40 -10.43 13.16 -6.79
CA GLN A 40 -10.44 14.58 -7.17
C GLN A 40 -11.81 15.05 -7.68
N ASN A 41 -12.65 14.14 -8.20
CA ASN A 41 -13.99 14.42 -8.71
C ASN A 41 -15.10 14.07 -7.72
N ARG A 42 -14.78 13.83 -6.44
CA ARG A 42 -15.71 13.34 -5.41
C ARG A 42 -15.67 14.21 -4.15
N HIS A 43 -16.57 13.92 -3.22
CA HIS A 43 -16.62 14.66 -1.97
C HIS A 43 -15.43 14.24 -1.08
N PRO A 44 -14.74 15.15 -0.36
CA PRO A 44 -13.59 14.81 0.50
C PRO A 44 -13.88 13.71 1.53
N ARG A 45 -15.15 13.56 1.93
CA ARG A 45 -15.63 12.47 2.79
C ARG A 45 -15.32 11.08 2.22
N ASP A 46 -15.39 10.90 0.92
CA ASP A 46 -15.15 9.60 0.29
C ASP A 46 -13.67 9.20 0.49
N LEU A 47 -12.75 10.15 0.30
CA LEU A 47 -11.33 9.92 0.56
C LEU A 47 -11.04 9.69 2.05
N TYR A 48 -11.71 10.43 2.94
CA TYR A 48 -11.60 10.24 4.38
C TYR A 48 -11.93 8.79 4.79
N VAL A 49 -13.00 8.20 4.24
CA VAL A 49 -13.38 6.81 4.53
C VAL A 49 -12.30 5.83 4.05
N ALA A 50 -11.77 6.02 2.84
CA ALA A 50 -10.70 5.16 2.35
C ALA A 50 -9.39 5.32 3.14
N GLN A 51 -9.06 6.52 3.60
CA GLN A 51 -7.92 6.75 4.49
C GLN A 51 -8.09 6.03 5.84
N LEU A 52 -9.31 5.93 6.37
CA LEU A 52 -9.58 5.11 7.56
C LEU A 52 -9.31 3.63 7.29
N LEU A 53 -9.81 3.11 6.17
CA LEU A 53 -9.57 1.71 5.76
C LEU A 53 -8.06 1.43 5.61
N LEU A 54 -7.32 2.33 4.97
CA LEU A 54 -5.87 2.18 4.83
C LEU A 54 -5.17 2.25 6.19
N ARG A 55 -5.58 3.17 7.08
CA ARG A 55 -5.00 3.26 8.42
C ARG A 55 -5.19 1.96 9.20
N GLU A 56 -6.39 1.39 9.15
CA GLU A 56 -6.71 0.08 9.76
C GLU A 56 -5.91 -1.05 9.09
N GLY A 57 -5.73 -0.99 7.78
CA GLY A 57 -4.95 -1.94 6.97
C GLY A 57 -3.42 -1.82 7.05
N ASN A 58 -2.87 -1.39 8.19
CA ASN A 58 -1.43 -1.23 8.48
C ASN A 58 -0.72 -0.01 7.88
N PHE A 59 -1.43 1.10 7.64
CA PHE A 59 -0.80 2.38 7.28
C PHE A 59 -1.06 3.47 8.35
N PRO A 60 -0.48 3.33 9.56
CA PRO A 60 -0.82 4.18 10.71
C PRO A 60 -0.55 5.67 10.50
N ASP A 61 0.45 6.00 9.67
CA ASP A 61 0.92 7.37 9.45
C ASP A 61 0.12 8.17 8.41
N ILE A 62 -0.86 7.55 7.74
CA ILE A 62 -1.75 8.28 6.82
C ILE A 62 -2.59 9.28 7.60
N ALA A 63 -2.70 10.53 7.14
CA ALA A 63 -3.68 11.48 7.65
C ALA A 63 -5.09 11.10 7.18
N THR A 64 -6.08 11.17 8.08
CA THR A 64 -7.50 10.95 7.77
C THR A 64 -8.22 12.29 7.74
N ASP A 65 -7.98 13.08 6.70
CA ASP A 65 -8.45 14.45 6.54
C ASP A 65 -9.24 14.68 5.24
N GLY A 66 -9.40 13.63 4.43
CA GLY A 66 -10.05 13.71 3.13
C GLY A 66 -9.23 14.46 2.07
N GLN A 67 -7.95 14.70 2.31
CA GLN A 67 -7.03 15.34 1.37
C GLN A 67 -6.05 14.34 0.78
N TRP A 68 -5.82 14.44 -0.53
CA TRP A 68 -4.82 13.63 -1.20
C TRP A 68 -3.42 14.17 -0.93
N GLY A 69 -2.52 13.31 -0.46
CA GLY A 69 -1.15 13.69 -0.09
C GLY A 69 -0.18 12.52 -0.18
N PRO A 70 1.11 12.74 0.06
CA PRO A 70 2.16 11.73 -0.19
C PRO A 70 1.93 10.40 0.55
N ALA A 71 1.46 10.42 1.79
CA ALA A 71 1.16 9.20 2.56
C ALA A 71 -0.01 8.41 1.96
N THR A 72 -1.08 9.11 1.57
CA THR A 72 -2.23 8.52 0.86
C THR A 72 -1.80 7.87 -0.45
N SER A 73 -0.99 8.57 -1.26
CA SER A 73 -0.45 8.03 -2.51
C SER A 73 0.40 6.78 -2.30
N ALA A 74 1.29 6.80 -1.30
CA ALA A 74 2.15 5.67 -0.98
C ALA A 74 1.35 4.44 -0.52
N ALA A 75 0.29 4.65 0.25
CA ALA A 75 -0.56 3.57 0.72
C ALA A 75 -1.37 2.92 -0.39
N PHE A 76 -2.03 3.71 -1.24
CA PHE A 76 -2.71 3.17 -2.42
C PHE A 76 -1.74 2.48 -3.37
N CYS A 77 -0.52 3.00 -3.54
CA CYS A 77 0.52 2.36 -4.33
C CYS A 77 0.89 0.97 -3.78
N GLN A 78 1.08 0.86 -2.47
CA GLN A 78 1.37 -0.41 -1.83
C GLN A 78 0.21 -1.40 -2.01
N MET A 79 -1.04 -0.94 -1.86
CA MET A 79 -2.20 -1.80 -2.04
C MET A 79 -2.42 -2.26 -3.48
N LEU A 80 -2.19 -1.39 -4.48
CA LEU A 80 -2.17 -1.79 -5.88
C LEU A 80 -1.11 -2.86 -6.14
N THR A 81 0.07 -2.69 -5.55
CA THR A 81 1.16 -3.65 -5.69
C THR A 81 0.80 -4.99 -5.06
N ASN A 82 0.20 -4.97 -3.87
CA ASN A 82 -0.26 -6.18 -3.20
C ASN A 82 -1.31 -6.90 -4.05
N HIS A 83 -2.30 -6.18 -4.58
CA HIS A 83 -3.31 -6.76 -5.45
C HIS A 83 -2.69 -7.42 -6.69
N VAL A 84 -1.79 -6.73 -7.39
CA VAL A 84 -1.09 -7.29 -8.56
C VAL A 84 -0.23 -8.49 -8.18
N ALA A 85 0.42 -8.48 -7.01
CA ALA A 85 1.22 -9.61 -6.54
C ALA A 85 0.37 -10.85 -6.22
N ILE A 86 -0.87 -10.67 -5.75
CA ILE A 86 -1.79 -11.76 -5.42
C ILE A 86 -2.47 -12.30 -6.68
N PHE A 87 -3.01 -11.42 -7.53
CA PHE A 87 -3.90 -11.79 -8.63
C PHE A 87 -3.26 -11.71 -10.01
N GLY A 88 -2.08 -11.12 -10.14
CA GLY A 88 -1.39 -10.93 -11.43
C GLY A 88 -2.03 -9.90 -12.36
N GLN A 89 -3.06 -9.18 -11.90
CA GLN A 89 -3.82 -8.21 -12.70
C GLN A 89 -3.97 -6.85 -11.99
N MET A 90 -4.06 -5.79 -12.80
CA MET A 90 -4.32 -4.45 -12.31
C MET A 90 -5.79 -4.29 -11.92
N PRO A 91 -6.09 -3.88 -10.68
CA PRO A 91 -7.49 -3.71 -10.24
C PRO A 91 -8.15 -2.42 -10.73
N VAL A 92 -7.35 -1.43 -11.15
CA VAL A 92 -7.86 -0.11 -11.54
C VAL A 92 -7.19 0.35 -12.84
N GLU A 93 -7.79 0.01 -13.97
CA GLU A 93 -7.40 0.48 -15.31
C GLU A 93 -8.11 1.77 -15.70
N ARG A 94 -9.28 2.05 -15.10
CA ARG A 94 -10.08 3.27 -15.30
C ARG A 94 -10.51 3.86 -13.95
N PRO A 95 -10.69 5.19 -13.83
CA PRO A 95 -11.13 5.81 -12.57
C PRO A 95 -12.43 5.21 -11.99
N ALA A 96 -13.37 4.80 -12.86
CA ALA A 96 -14.66 4.24 -12.45
C ALA A 96 -14.56 2.89 -11.71
N GLU A 97 -13.42 2.20 -11.77
CA GLU A 97 -13.17 0.91 -11.09
C GLU A 97 -12.61 1.10 -9.67
N THR A 98 -12.33 2.35 -9.27
CA THR A 98 -11.85 2.67 -7.91
C THR A 98 -12.79 2.13 -6.82
N PRO A 99 -14.13 2.23 -6.90
CA PRO A 99 -15.02 1.67 -5.88
C PRO A 99 -14.83 0.17 -5.68
N ASP A 100 -14.72 -0.61 -6.75
CA ASP A 100 -14.53 -2.07 -6.65
C ASP A 100 -13.21 -2.41 -5.95
N PHE A 101 -12.15 -1.65 -6.25
CA PHE A 101 -10.88 -1.77 -5.53
C PHE A 101 -10.98 -1.38 -4.05
N ILE A 102 -11.75 -0.35 -3.69
CA ILE A 102 -11.98 0.01 -2.28
C ILE A 102 -12.80 -1.05 -1.54
N ASP A 103 -13.79 -1.65 -2.19
CA ASP A 103 -14.59 -2.74 -1.62
C ASP A 103 -13.71 -3.97 -1.37
N TRP A 104 -12.81 -4.29 -2.30
CA TRP A 104 -11.78 -5.32 -2.09
C TRP A 104 -10.86 -5.00 -0.90
N LEU A 105 -10.41 -3.74 -0.73
CA LEU A 105 -9.61 -3.34 0.44
C LEU A 105 -10.35 -3.57 1.76
N ALA A 106 -11.63 -3.21 1.81
CA ALA A 106 -12.45 -3.42 3.00
C ALA A 106 -12.62 -4.91 3.31
N ALA A 107 -12.88 -5.74 2.29
CA ALA A 107 -12.99 -7.18 2.43
C ALA A 107 -11.66 -7.82 2.86
N LEU A 108 -10.52 -7.33 2.34
CA LEU A 108 -9.19 -7.79 2.73
C LEU A 108 -8.91 -7.49 4.21
N ASN A 109 -9.17 -6.27 4.67
CA ASN A 109 -9.00 -5.91 6.08
C ASN A 109 -9.86 -6.82 6.97
N TYR A 110 -11.13 -7.03 6.61
CA TYR A 110 -12.00 -7.94 7.35
C TYR A 110 -11.45 -9.37 7.40
N ALA A 111 -10.95 -9.90 6.27
CA ALA A 111 -10.35 -11.23 6.22
C ALA A 111 -9.10 -11.33 7.12
N LEU A 112 -8.22 -10.33 7.06
CA LEU A 112 -6.99 -10.31 7.87
C LEU A 112 -7.28 -10.24 9.37
N ASP A 113 -8.30 -9.48 9.78
CA ASP A 113 -8.69 -9.35 11.19
C ASP A 113 -9.38 -10.60 11.74
N ASN A 114 -10.06 -11.37 10.89
CA ASN A 114 -10.87 -12.52 11.29
C ASN A 114 -10.24 -13.88 10.92
N GLY A 115 -9.05 -13.89 10.34
CA GLY A 115 -8.40 -15.12 9.84
C GLY A 115 -9.14 -15.78 8.68
N GLY A 116 -9.83 -14.98 7.87
CA GLY A 116 -10.60 -15.42 6.69
C GLY A 116 -9.74 -15.58 5.43
N GLU A 117 -10.38 -16.03 4.36
CA GLU A 117 -9.77 -16.12 3.03
C GLU A 117 -9.60 -14.73 2.40
N ILE A 118 -8.51 -14.54 1.64
CA ILE A 118 -8.27 -13.30 0.89
C ILE A 118 -9.37 -13.19 -0.18
N PRO A 119 -10.08 -12.05 -0.29
CA PRO A 119 -11.13 -11.88 -1.29
C PRO A 119 -10.55 -11.83 -2.69
N ASP A 120 -11.20 -12.53 -3.62
CA ASP A 120 -10.88 -12.57 -5.06
C ASP A 120 -11.01 -11.19 -5.75
#